data_AF-A0A3M1PZW8-F1
#
_entry.id   AF-A0A3M1PZW8-F1
#
_cell.length_a   1.000
_cell.length_b   1.000
_cell.length_c   1.000
_cell.angle_alpha   90.00
_cell.angle_beta   90.00
_cell.angle_gamma   90.00
#
_symmetry.space_group_name_H-M   'P 1'
#
loop_
_entity.id
_entity.type
_entity.pdbx_description
1 polymer ?
#
loop_
_entity_poly.entity_id
_entity_poly.type
_entity_poly.pdbx_seq_one_letter_code
_entity_poly.pdbx_strand_id
1 'polypeptide(L)'
;MCSLACRRAWVWTAVFCAAATAAHAQINRGLPEELQGVGVDEKLDAQLPLDLWFTDSDGKRVQLREFFGRRRPVMLTFNYFRC
;
A
#
# COMPACT_ATOMS: atom_id res chain seq x y z
N MET A 1 20.47 -48.22 38.67
CA MET A 1 21.13 -47.06 38.04
C MET A 1 20.34 -46.49 36.85
N CYS A 2 19.04 -46.75 36.73
CA CYS A 2 18.21 -46.36 35.57
C CYS A 2 16.94 -45.61 36.04
N SER A 3 17.08 -44.44 36.68
CA SER A 3 15.91 -43.64 37.08
C SER A 3 16.13 -42.13 37.16
N LEU A 4 17.37 -41.65 37.34
CA LEU A 4 17.62 -40.19 37.45
C LEU A 4 17.86 -39.49 36.10
N ALA A 5 18.25 -40.21 35.05
CA ALA A 5 18.53 -39.61 33.74
C ALA A 5 17.26 -39.18 32.99
N CYS A 6 16.16 -39.92 33.16
CA CYS A 6 14.90 -39.63 32.47
C CYS A 6 14.17 -38.41 33.05
N ARG A 7 14.37 -38.09 34.34
CA ARG A 7 13.70 -36.96 35.01
C ARG A 7 14.36 -35.61 34.73
N ARG A 8 15.64 -35.59 34.34
CA ARG A 8 16.38 -34.35 34.00
C ARG A 8 16.13 -33.90 32.56
N ALA A 9 15.88 -34.82 31.63
CA ALA A 9 15.60 -34.50 30.23
C ALA A 9 14.29 -33.69 30.08
N TRP A 10 13.26 -34.04 30.85
CA TRP A 10 11.94 -33.41 30.76
C TRP A 10 11.88 -32.00 31.35
N VAL A 11 12.71 -31.71 32.37
CA VAL A 11 12.76 -30.38 33.00
C VAL A 11 13.35 -29.36 32.03
N TRP A 12 14.36 -29.74 31.24
CA TRP A 12 14.98 -28.82 30.26
C TRP A 12 14.09 -28.57 29.03
N THR A 13 13.27 -29.53 28.61
CA THR A 13 12.32 -29.33 27.50
C THR A 13 11.15 -28.42 27.89
N ALA A 14 10.64 -28.55 29.12
CA ALA A 14 9.53 -27.72 29.62
C ALA A 14 9.95 -26.25 29.82
N VAL A 15 11.19 -26.01 30.26
CA VAL A 15 11.72 -24.64 30.44
C VAL A 15 11.93 -23.93 29.09
N PHE A 16 12.27 -24.66 28.02
CA PHE A 16 12.50 -24.05 26.70
C PHE A 16 11.21 -23.62 25.99
N CYS A 17 10.07 -24.28 26.24
CA CYS A 17 8.77 -23.86 25.68
C CYS A 17 8.11 -22.70 26.44
N ALA A 18 8.39 -22.52 27.73
CA ALA A 18 7.79 -21.46 28.54
C ALA A 18 8.39 -20.05 28.28
N ALA A 19 9.50 -19.96 27.56
CA ALA A 19 10.14 -18.70 27.16
C ALA A 19 9.68 -18.18 25.80
N ALA A 20 8.60 -18.72 25.23
CA ALA A 20 7.95 -18.14 24.06
C ALA A 20 7.22 -16.87 24.49
N THR A 21 7.96 -15.76 24.59
CA THR A 21 7.40 -14.42 24.64
C THR A 21 6.42 -14.29 23.48
N ALA A 22 5.16 -14.03 23.79
CA ALA A 22 4.14 -13.77 22.78
C ALA A 22 4.69 -12.69 21.84
N ALA A 23 4.93 -13.05 20.58
CA ALA A 23 5.35 -12.08 19.57
C ALA A 23 4.22 -11.06 19.42
N HIS A 24 4.45 -9.85 19.92
CA HIS A 24 3.50 -8.76 19.75
C HIS A 24 3.60 -8.29 18.30
N ALA A 25 2.59 -8.60 17.49
CA ALA A 25 2.44 -8.00 16.18
C ALA A 25 2.21 -6.49 16.37
N GLN A 26 3.25 -5.69 16.16
CA GLN A 26 3.15 -4.24 16.22
C GLN A 26 2.61 -3.73 14.87
N ILE A 27 1.34 -3.30 14.87
CA ILE A 27 0.75 -2.59 13.75
C ILE A 27 1.26 -1.15 13.84
N ASN A 28 2.06 -0.71 12.86
CA ASN A 28 2.46 0.68 12.75
C ASN A 28 1.23 1.52 12.36
N ARG A 29 0.55 2.06 13.38
CA ARG A 29 -0.63 2.94 13.22
C ARG A 29 -0.24 4.40 13.04
N GLY A 30 1.06 4.73 13.06
CA GLY A 30 1.53 6.10 12.91
C GLY A 30 1.50 6.52 11.45
N LEU A 31 1.08 7.76 11.19
CA LEU A 31 1.33 8.40 9.90
C LEU A 31 2.85 8.61 9.77
N PRO A 32 3.51 8.10 8.72
CA PRO A 32 4.91 8.39 8.45
C PRO A 32 5.17 9.91 8.44
N GLU A 33 6.34 10.34 8.89
CA GLU A 33 6.70 11.77 8.94
C GLU A 33 6.59 12.41 7.55
N GLU A 34 6.92 11.64 6.50
CA GLU A 34 6.86 12.04 5.10
C GLU A 34 5.44 12.28 4.58
N LEU A 35 4.42 11.74 5.27
CA LEU A 35 3.02 11.94 4.91
C LEU A 35 2.32 13.00 5.78
N GLN A 36 3.03 13.62 6.73
CA GLN A 36 2.47 14.71 7.53
C GLN A 36 2.14 15.90 6.63
N GLY A 37 0.90 16.38 6.69
CA GLY A 37 0.42 17.48 5.87
C GLY A 37 0.05 17.09 4.43
N VAL A 38 0.20 15.82 4.04
CA VAL A 38 -0.31 15.32 2.75
C VAL A 38 -1.82 15.10 2.87
N GLY A 39 -2.58 15.78 2.02
CA GLY A 39 -4.04 15.69 1.96
C GLY A 39 -4.56 15.90 0.53
N VAL A 40 -5.87 15.88 0.37
CA VAL A 40 -6.54 16.10 -0.92
C VAL A 40 -7.40 17.35 -0.83
N ASP A 41 -7.14 18.32 -1.69
CA ASP A 41 -8.02 19.46 -1.91
C ASP A 41 -9.02 19.13 -3.02
N GLU A 42 -10.29 18.93 -2.65
CA GLU A 42 -11.35 18.62 -3.61
C GLU A 42 -11.74 19.86 -4.44
N LYS A 43 -11.70 19.72 -5.77
CA LYS A 43 -12.10 20.77 -6.73
C LYS A 43 -13.33 20.33 -7.52
N LEU A 44 -14.45 20.17 -6.83
CA LEU A 44 -15.73 19.77 -7.45
C LEU A 44 -16.18 20.79 -8.50
N ASP A 45 -16.79 20.31 -9.57
CA ASP A 45 -17.29 21.10 -10.72
C ASP A 45 -16.23 21.96 -11.46
N ALA A 46 -14.97 21.94 -11.02
CA ALA A 46 -13.89 22.62 -11.69
C ALA A 46 -13.70 22.04 -13.09
N GLN A 47 -13.64 22.92 -14.10
CA GLN A 47 -13.46 22.51 -15.48
C GLN A 47 -12.05 21.94 -15.67
N LEU A 48 -11.97 20.74 -16.26
CA LEU A 48 -10.69 20.18 -16.69
C LEU A 48 -10.07 21.06 -17.79
N PRO A 49 -8.78 21.39 -17.71
CA PRO A 49 -8.07 22.10 -18.77
C PRO A 49 -7.87 21.20 -20.00
N LEU A 50 -8.71 21.35 -21.01
CA LEU A 50 -8.74 20.46 -22.19
C LEU A 50 -7.63 20.74 -23.21
N ASP A 51 -6.85 21.80 -23.05
CA ASP A 51 -5.69 22.16 -23.86
C ASP A 51 -4.37 21.50 -23.42
N LEU A 52 -4.39 20.77 -22.30
CA LEU A 52 -3.22 20.02 -21.83
C LEU A 52 -2.74 19.00 -22.86
N TRP A 53 -1.42 18.91 -23.01
CA TRP A 53 -0.75 18.00 -23.93
C TRP A 53 -0.23 16.74 -23.25
N PHE A 54 -0.57 15.59 -23.81
CA PHE A 54 -0.18 14.26 -23.36
C PHE A 54 0.51 13.47 -24.47
N THR A 55 1.12 12.35 -24.09
CA THR A 55 1.62 11.34 -25.01
C THR A 55 0.74 10.12 -24.85
N ASP A 56 0.13 9.64 -25.94
CA ASP A 56 -0.72 8.45 -25.91
C ASP A 56 0.09 7.15 -25.98
N SER A 57 -0.63 6.01 -26.01
CA SER A 57 -0.03 4.67 -26.05
C SER A 57 0.76 4.37 -27.33
N ASP A 58 0.48 5.10 -28.41
CA ASP A 58 1.18 4.97 -29.69
C ASP A 58 2.37 5.93 -29.79
N GLY A 59 2.65 6.70 -28.73
CA GLY A 59 3.71 7.69 -28.66
C GLY A 59 3.37 9.02 -29.32
N LYS A 60 2.12 9.22 -29.76
CA LYS A 60 1.69 10.45 -30.41
C LYS A 60 1.43 11.55 -29.38
N ARG A 61 1.79 12.79 -29.73
CA ARG A 61 1.43 13.98 -28.97
C ARG A 61 -0.03 14.37 -29.24
N VAL A 62 -0.85 14.41 -28.19
CA VAL A 62 -2.30 14.68 -28.27
C VAL A 62 -2.72 15.70 -27.22
N GLN A 63 -3.78 16.46 -27.49
CA GLN A 63 -4.43 17.29 -26.49
C GLN A 63 -5.56 16.53 -25.79
N LEU A 64 -5.80 16.83 -24.51
CA LEU A 64 -6.86 16.19 -23.73
C LEU A 64 -8.25 16.34 -24.39
N ARG A 65 -8.54 17.48 -25.02
CA ARG A 65 -9.79 17.73 -25.76
C ARG A 65 -10.13 16.69 -26.82
N GLU A 66 -9.14 16.01 -27.40
CA GLU A 66 -9.33 15.04 -28.48
C GLU A 66 -10.15 13.80 -28.04
N PHE A 67 -10.23 13.55 -26.73
CA PHE A 67 -11.01 12.45 -26.15
C PHE A 67 -12.48 12.83 -25.85
N PHE A 68 -12.83 14.12 -25.87
CA PHE A 68 -14.16 14.64 -25.54
C PHE A 68 -15.01 14.94 -26.79
N GLY A 69 -16.31 15.21 -26.62
CA GLY A 69 -17.21 15.60 -27.72
C GLY A 69 -17.84 14.42 -28.49
N ARG A 70 -17.55 13.19 -28.08
CA ARG A 70 -18.26 11.99 -28.56
C ARG A 70 -19.60 11.87 -27.82
N ARG A 71 -20.59 11.14 -28.36
CA ARG A 71 -21.92 10.93 -27.75
C ARG A 71 -21.91 10.13 -26.42
N ARG A 72 -20.76 10.01 -25.75
CA ARG A 72 -20.56 9.20 -24.55
C ARG A 72 -19.69 9.97 -23.55
N PRO A 73 -19.97 9.83 -22.24
CA PRO A 73 -19.13 10.41 -21.20
C PRO A 73 -17.73 9.77 -21.21
N VAL A 74 -16.75 10.54 -20.73
CA VAL A 74 -15.35 10.12 -20.61
C VAL A 74 -15.01 9.95 -19.14
N MET A 75 -14.43 8.81 -18.78
CA MET A 75 -13.87 8.55 -17.45
C MET A 75 -12.35 8.68 -17.51
N LEU A 76 -11.76 9.46 -16.60
CA LEU A 76 -10.32 9.68 -16.52
C LEU A 76 -9.77 9.00 -15.26
N THR A 77 -8.79 8.11 -15.42
CA THR A 77 -8.15 7.38 -14.32
C THR A 77 -6.64 7.57 -14.38
N PHE A 78 -6.04 8.11 -13.32
CA PHE A 78 -4.58 8.26 -13.20
C PHE A 78 -3.96 6.99 -12.64
N ASN A 79 -3.63 6.07 -13.54
CA ASN A 79 -3.06 4.78 -13.18
C ASN A 79 -1.54 4.89 -13.04
N TYR A 80 -1.00 4.49 -11.89
CA TYR A 80 0.43 4.32 -11.68
C TYR A 80 0.74 2.82 -11.63
N PHE A 81 1.61 2.36 -12.53
CA PHE A 81 2.10 0.99 -12.52
C PHE A 81 3.56 0.99 -12.07
N ARG A 82 3.83 0.20 -11.02
CA ARG A 82 5.09 0.07 -10.26
C ARG A 82 5.21 1.10 -9.11
N CYS A 83 5.26 0.56 -7.89
CA CYS A 83 5.71 1.22 -6.68
C CYS A 83 7.08 0.66 -6.31
#